data_AF-A0A9Q1IL02-F1
#
_entry.id   AF-A0A9Q1IL02-F1
#
_cell.length_a   1.000
_cell.length_b   1.000
_cell.length_c   1.000
_cell.angle_alpha   90.00
_cell.angle_beta   90.00
_cell.angle_gamma   90.00
#
_symmetry.space_group_name_H-M   'P 1'
#
loop_
_entity.id
_entity.type
_entity.pdbx_description
1 polymer ?
#
loop_
_entity_poly.entity_id
_entity_poly.type
_entity_poly.pdbx_seq_one_letter_code
_entity_poly.pdbx_strand_id
1 'polypeptide(L)'
;MSRAVGRKMRLGPPKREGKQPLRKDAPHNLPSPAYPRKAPGDPTDIEDFINDGLDAADNDPNMPPYDTALIYDYEGDGSLAGSLSSIASSNSDGDQDYDYLSDWGPRFKKLADMYDPR
;
A
#
# COMPACT_ATOMS: atom_id res chain seq x y z
N MET A 1 71.14 -7.30 -38.95
CA MET A 1 70.44 -6.00 -38.77
C MET A 1 68.97 -6.21 -39.07
N SER A 2 68.09 -6.24 -38.05
CA SER A 2 66.63 -6.21 -38.25
C SER A 2 66.02 -5.38 -37.14
N ARG A 3 65.35 -4.28 -37.51
CA ARG A 3 64.57 -3.44 -36.60
C ARG A 3 63.17 -4.02 -36.49
N ALA A 4 62.75 -4.40 -35.29
CA ALA A 4 61.35 -4.71 -34.99
C ALA A 4 60.63 -3.42 -34.56
N VAL A 5 59.53 -3.09 -35.24
CA VAL A 5 58.66 -1.96 -34.90
C VAL A 5 57.61 -2.44 -33.90
N GLY A 6 57.75 -2.04 -32.64
CA GLY A 6 56.76 -2.31 -31.59
C GLY A 6 55.52 -1.43 -31.76
N ARG A 7 54.34 -2.03 -31.92
CA ARG A 7 53.06 -1.30 -31.88
C ARG A 7 52.74 -0.93 -30.44
N LYS A 8 52.67 0.36 -30.17
CA LYS A 8 52.29 0.94 -28.87
C LYS A 8 50.77 0.82 -28.71
N MET A 9 50.29 -0.13 -27.89
CA MET A 9 48.89 -0.15 -27.45
C MET A 9 48.67 1.05 -26.52
N ARG A 10 47.89 2.03 -26.96
CA ARG A 10 47.41 3.11 -26.09
C ARG A 10 46.20 2.57 -25.33
N LEU A 11 46.36 2.29 -24.05
CA LEU A 11 45.23 2.07 -23.14
C LEU A 11 44.48 3.40 -23.01
N GLY A 12 43.21 3.42 -23.39
CA GLY A 12 42.33 4.57 -23.22
C GLY A 12 42.06 4.85 -21.73
N PRO A 13 41.56 6.06 -21.39
CA PRO A 13 41.22 6.40 -20.01
C PRO A 13 40.15 5.45 -19.45
N PRO A 14 40.14 5.17 -18.14
CA PRO A 14 39.12 4.33 -17.54
C PRO A 14 37.74 4.91 -17.83
N LYS A 15 36.84 4.07 -18.35
CA LYS A 15 35.43 4.43 -18.51
C LYS A 15 34.91 4.82 -17.12
N ARG A 16 34.46 6.07 -16.99
CA ARG A 16 33.77 6.55 -15.80
C ARG A 16 32.60 5.60 -15.54
N GLU A 17 32.63 4.97 -14.37
CA GLU A 17 31.60 4.06 -13.91
C GLU A 17 30.22 4.70 -14.11
N GLY A 18 29.29 3.89 -14.63
CA GLY A 18 27.92 4.31 -14.79
C GLY A 18 27.39 4.81 -13.46
N LYS A 19 26.69 5.95 -13.48
CA LYS A 19 25.85 6.35 -12.36
C LYS A 19 24.96 5.16 -12.05
N GLN A 20 25.13 4.58 -10.85
CA GLN A 20 24.30 3.49 -10.37
C GLN A 20 22.83 3.88 -10.62
N PRO A 21 22.00 3.01 -11.25
CA PRO A 21 20.60 3.34 -11.47
C PRO A 21 19.95 3.61 -10.12
N LEU A 22 19.43 4.84 -9.97
CA LEU A 22 18.75 5.29 -8.77
C LEU A 22 17.52 4.40 -8.56
N ARG A 23 17.54 3.58 -7.50
CA ARG A 23 16.43 2.69 -7.15
C ARG A 23 15.25 3.54 -6.70
N LYS A 24 14.12 3.44 -7.40
CA LYS A 24 12.89 4.21 -7.11
C LYS A 24 12.30 3.86 -5.73
N ASP A 25 12.59 2.66 -5.24
CA ASP A 25 12.08 2.12 -3.98
C ASP A 25 12.93 2.54 -2.76
N ALA A 26 14.09 3.17 -2.99
CA ALA A 26 14.89 3.72 -1.90
C ALA A 26 14.22 5.00 -1.39
N PRO A 27 13.97 5.17 -0.07
CA PRO A 27 13.52 6.44 0.46
C PRO A 27 14.57 7.51 0.17
N HIS A 28 14.24 8.47 -0.69
CA HIS A 28 15.18 9.51 -1.16
C HIS A 28 15.49 10.57 -0.09
N ASN A 29 14.96 10.42 1.13
CA ASN A 29 14.93 11.46 2.17
C ASN A 29 15.68 11.06 3.46
N LEU A 30 16.32 9.90 3.52
CA LEU A 30 17.10 9.54 4.70
C LEU A 30 18.47 10.23 4.65
N PRO A 31 18.93 10.82 5.76
CA PRO A 31 20.27 11.39 5.83
C PRO A 31 21.29 10.28 5.61
N SER A 32 22.27 10.51 4.75
CA SER A 32 23.42 9.60 4.62
C SER A 32 24.25 9.61 5.90
N PRO A 33 24.80 8.45 6.32
CA PRO A 33 25.67 8.38 7.48
C PRO A 33 26.88 9.29 7.37
N ALA A 34 27.33 9.79 8.51
CA ALA A 34 28.51 10.63 8.59
C ALA A 34 29.77 9.76 8.55
N TYR A 35 30.25 9.42 7.35
CA TYR A 35 31.51 8.71 7.21
C TYR A 35 32.71 9.60 7.57
N PRO A 36 33.77 9.04 8.18
CA PRO A 36 35.01 9.76 8.42
C PRO A 36 35.62 10.20 7.07
N ARG A 37 35.56 11.50 6.79
CA ARG A 37 35.99 12.10 5.50
C ARG A 37 37.47 12.48 5.44
N LYS A 38 38.18 12.41 6.57
CA LYS A 38 39.59 12.76 6.66
C LYS A 38 40.40 11.49 6.88
N ALA A 39 41.44 11.30 6.07
CA ALA A 39 42.41 10.25 6.31
C ALA A 39 43.06 10.45 7.69
N PRO A 40 43.37 9.36 8.42
CA PRO A 40 44.07 9.44 9.69
C PRO A 40 45.40 10.19 9.55
N GLY A 41 45.71 11.02 10.53
CA GLY A 41 46.90 11.89 10.52
C GLY A 41 48.18 11.11 10.80
N ASP A 42 48.08 10.05 11.61
CA ASP A 42 49.14 9.10 11.93
C ASP A 42 48.71 7.68 11.52
N PRO A 43 49.58 6.84 10.95
CA PRO A 43 49.31 5.41 10.75
C PRO A 43 48.84 4.65 11.99
N THR A 44 49.07 5.14 13.21
CA THR A 44 48.49 4.54 14.43
C THR A 44 46.97 4.72 14.55
N ASP A 45 46.40 5.74 13.91
CA ASP A 45 44.97 6.09 14.02
C ASP A 45 44.10 5.37 12.97
N ILE A 46 44.72 4.46 12.19
CA ILE A 46 44.04 3.70 11.13
C ILE A 46 42.97 2.77 11.67
N GLU A 47 43.17 2.21 12.87
CA GLU A 47 42.22 1.30 13.52
C GLU A 47 40.91 2.04 13.84
N ASP A 48 41.01 3.20 14.49
CA ASP A 48 39.86 4.04 14.82
C ASP A 48 39.15 4.53 13.55
N PHE A 49 39.90 4.94 12.52
CA PHE A 49 39.31 5.35 11.23
C PHE A 49 38.49 4.23 10.56
N ILE A 50 38.97 2.99 10.62
CA ILE A 50 38.26 1.83 10.05
C ILE A 50 37.04 1.49 10.91
N ASN A 51 37.18 1.49 12.24
CA ASN A 51 36.09 1.19 13.17
C ASN A 51 34.96 2.22 13.06
N ASP A 52 35.29 3.51 13.01
CA ASP A 52 34.32 4.60 12.82
C ASP A 52 33.60 4.48 11.47
N GLY A 53 34.34 4.13 10.41
CA GLY A 53 33.78 3.92 9.07
C GLY A 53 32.87 2.70 8.99
N LEU A 54 33.21 1.64 9.70
CA LEU A 54 32.42 0.42 9.79
C LEU A 54 31.12 0.65 10.56
N ASP A 55 31.19 1.30 11.73
CA ASP A 55 30.00 1.62 12.52
C ASP A 55 29.04 2.54 11.74
N ALA A 56 29.57 3.51 11.00
CA ALA A 56 28.77 4.35 10.11
C ALA A 56 28.11 3.58 8.95
N ALA A 57 28.74 2.50 8.47
CA ALA A 57 28.21 1.67 7.39
C ALA A 57 27.14 0.69 7.87
N ASP A 58 27.38 0.04 9.01
CA ASP A 58 26.47 -0.96 9.58
C ASP A 58 25.16 -0.33 10.07
N ASN A 59 25.22 0.92 10.53
CA ASN A 59 24.05 1.68 10.99
C ASN A 59 23.42 2.55 9.88
N ASP A 60 23.76 2.33 8.60
CA ASP A 60 23.20 3.12 7.51
C ASP A 60 21.70 2.82 7.29
N PRO A 61 20.78 3.78 7.54
CA PRO A 61 19.35 3.55 7.36
C PRO A 61 18.95 3.48 5.87
N ASN A 62 19.86 3.82 4.95
CA ASN A 62 19.69 3.62 3.51
C ASN A 62 20.04 2.20 3.07
N MET A 63 20.57 1.35 3.96
CA MET A 63 20.80 -0.06 3.64
C MET A 63 19.44 -0.77 3.47
N PRO A 64 19.24 -1.54 2.38
CA PRO A 64 18.02 -2.34 2.17
C PRO A 64 17.83 -3.40 3.29
N PRO A 65 16.63 -3.95 3.56
CA PRO A 65 15.54 -4.19 2.61
C PRO A 65 14.51 -3.05 2.59
N TYR A 66 14.23 -2.52 1.40
CA TYR A 66 13.14 -1.55 1.25
C TYR A 66 11.79 -2.25 1.33
N ASP A 67 10.83 -1.60 1.96
CA ASP A 67 9.45 -2.07 2.00
C ASP A 67 8.87 -2.09 0.58
N THR A 68 8.13 -3.15 0.26
CA THR A 68 7.40 -3.26 -1.00
C THR A 68 5.91 -3.06 -0.75
N ALA A 69 5.29 -2.16 -1.53
CA ALA A 69 3.84 -2.03 -1.54
C ALA A 69 3.25 -3.11 -2.45
N LEU A 70 2.36 -3.94 -1.91
CA LEU A 70 1.55 -4.86 -2.70
C LEU A 70 0.24 -4.16 -3.05
N ILE A 71 -0.02 -3.99 -4.34
CA ILE A 71 -1.26 -3.41 -4.83
C ILE A 71 -2.22 -4.57 -5.08
N TYR A 72 -3.37 -4.53 -4.41
CA TYR A 72 -4.45 -5.50 -4.60
C TYR A 72 -5.62 -4.80 -5.29
N ASP A 73 -6.04 -5.34 -6.42
CA ASP A 73 -7.10 -4.81 -7.27
C ASP A 73 -8.16 -5.87 -7.62
N TYR A 74 -8.13 -7.02 -6.94
CA TYR A 74 -9.10 -8.08 -7.16
C TYR A 74 -10.47 -7.71 -6.57
N GLU A 75 -11.43 -7.43 -7.45
CA GLU A 75 -12.80 -7.02 -7.10
C GLU A 75 -13.74 -8.21 -6.80
N GLY A 76 -13.36 -9.42 -7.20
CA GLY A 76 -14.23 -10.59 -7.19
C GLY A 76 -14.81 -10.90 -8.57
N ASP A 77 -15.60 -11.97 -8.65
CA ASP A 77 -16.13 -12.51 -9.92
C ASP A 77 -17.57 -12.05 -10.23
N GLY A 78 -18.07 -11.05 -9.50
CA GLY A 78 -19.43 -10.53 -9.72
C GLY A 78 -20.54 -11.54 -9.41
N SER A 79 -20.38 -12.38 -8.39
CA SER A 79 -21.36 -13.39 -8.01
C SER A 79 -22.73 -12.77 -7.72
N LEU A 80 -23.79 -13.40 -8.26
CA LEU A 80 -25.16 -13.03 -7.93
C LEU A 80 -25.39 -13.19 -6.42
N ALA A 81 -25.87 -12.15 -5.76
CA ALA A 81 -26.35 -12.26 -4.40
C ALA A 81 -27.49 -13.29 -4.39
N GLY A 82 -27.42 -14.27 -3.49
CA GLY A 82 -28.48 -15.27 -3.35
C GLY A 82 -29.84 -14.64 -3.06
N SER A 83 -30.89 -15.46 -2.98
CA SER A 83 -32.25 -14.97 -2.73
C SER A 83 -32.34 -14.18 -1.42
N LEU A 84 -32.79 -12.92 -1.51
CA LEU A 84 -33.08 -12.08 -0.35
C LEU A 84 -34.53 -12.26 0.11
N SER A 85 -34.75 -12.18 1.42
CA SER A 85 -36.11 -12.19 1.99
C SER A 85 -36.91 -10.96 1.55
N SER A 86 -38.20 -11.15 1.32
CA SER A 86 -39.10 -10.05 0.93
C SER A 86 -39.43 -9.18 2.14
N ILE A 87 -39.29 -7.86 2.01
CA ILE A 87 -39.58 -6.89 3.10
C ILE A 87 -41.05 -6.98 3.57
N ALA A 88 -41.97 -7.27 2.65
CA ALA A 88 -43.40 -7.35 2.94
C ALA A 88 -43.82 -8.56 3.79
N SER A 89 -42.94 -9.55 4.02
CA SER A 89 -43.30 -10.76 4.77
C SER A 89 -43.54 -10.51 6.26
N SER A 90 -43.21 -9.33 6.78
CA SER A 90 -43.45 -8.95 8.19
C SER A 90 -44.78 -8.24 8.42
N ASN A 91 -45.52 -7.88 7.37
CA ASN A 91 -46.75 -7.06 7.47
C ASN A 91 -48.05 -7.87 7.43
N SER A 92 -47.99 -9.21 7.29
CA SER A 92 -49.18 -10.04 7.14
C SER A 92 -49.70 -10.66 8.45
N ASP A 93 -49.09 -10.35 9.59
CA ASP A 93 -49.48 -10.88 10.91
C ASP A 93 -50.23 -9.84 11.76
N GLY A 94 -50.86 -8.86 11.10
CA GLY A 94 -51.73 -7.90 11.77
C GLY A 94 -53.14 -8.47 11.87
N ASP A 95 -53.67 -8.52 13.09
CA ASP A 95 -55.06 -8.90 13.36
C ASP A 95 -56.02 -8.09 12.47
N GLN A 96 -56.96 -8.77 11.81
CA GLN A 96 -57.92 -8.19 10.86
C GLN A 96 -59.08 -7.47 11.60
N ASP A 97 -58.75 -6.70 12.63
CA ASP A 97 -59.70 -5.96 13.46
C ASP A 97 -59.90 -4.56 12.89
N TYR A 98 -61.12 -4.26 12.44
CA TYR A 98 -61.45 -3.02 11.74
C TYR A 98 -62.39 -2.10 12.54
N ASP A 99 -62.43 -2.23 13.87
CA ASP A 99 -63.34 -1.49 14.76
C ASP A 99 -63.24 0.03 14.59
N TYR A 100 -62.06 0.54 14.21
CA TYR A 100 -61.81 1.95 13.94
C TYR A 100 -62.60 2.52 12.74
N LEU A 101 -63.16 1.68 11.87
CA LEU A 101 -64.01 2.12 10.75
C LEU A 101 -65.29 2.81 11.25
N SER A 102 -65.78 2.43 12.43
CA SER A 102 -66.97 3.02 13.04
C SER A 102 -66.77 4.51 13.38
N ASP A 103 -65.54 4.89 13.74
CA ASP A 103 -65.18 6.26 14.16
C ASP A 103 -64.81 7.20 13.00
N TRP A 104 -64.62 6.69 11.77
CA TRP A 104 -64.25 7.50 10.60
C TRP A 104 -65.40 8.33 10.00
N GLY A 105 -66.62 8.14 10.51
CA GLY A 105 -67.80 8.93 10.17
C GLY A 105 -68.65 8.35 9.03
N PRO A 106 -69.74 9.05 8.63
CA PRO A 106 -70.84 8.46 7.86
C PRO A 106 -70.46 7.98 6.45
N ARG A 107 -69.36 8.48 5.89
CA ARG A 107 -68.83 8.04 4.59
C ARG A 107 -68.31 6.60 4.64
N PHE A 108 -67.88 6.12 5.80
CA PHE A 108 -67.30 4.79 6.01
C PHE A 108 -68.29 3.79 6.61
N LYS A 109 -69.55 4.19 6.86
CA LYS A 109 -70.57 3.34 7.46
C LYS A 109 -70.73 1.99 6.75
N LYS A 110 -70.76 1.99 5.42
CA LYS A 110 -70.88 0.75 4.64
C LYS A 110 -69.70 -0.21 4.85
N LEU A 111 -68.50 0.32 5.09
CA LEU A 111 -67.32 -0.49 5.39
C LEU A 111 -67.38 -0.98 6.84
N ALA A 112 -67.75 -0.13 7.79
CA ALA A 112 -67.96 -0.53 9.18
C ALA A 112 -68.99 -1.68 9.27
N ASP A 113 -70.15 -1.54 8.63
CA ASP A 113 -71.20 -2.57 8.59
C ASP A 113 -70.74 -3.90 7.94
N MET A 114 -69.71 -3.86 7.08
CA MET A 114 -69.19 -5.06 6.38
C MET A 114 -68.16 -5.83 7.21
N TYR A 115 -67.37 -5.12 8.01
CA TYR A 115 -66.26 -5.68 8.79
C TYR A 115 -66.56 -5.76 10.29
N ASP A 116 -67.77 -5.38 10.72
CA ASP A 116 -68.24 -5.57 12.10
C ASP A 116 -68.25 -7.07 12.45
N PRO A 117 -67.69 -7.48 13.59
CA PRO A 117 -67.81 -8.85 14.08
C PRO A 117 -69.30 -9.22 14.22
N ARG A 118 -69.72 -10.35 13.64
CA ARG A 118 -71.12 -10.83 13.73
C ARG A 118 -71.55 -11.16 15.15
#